data_AF-A0A4U1MN43-F1
#
_entry.id   AF-A0A4U1MN43-F1
#
_cell.length_a   1.000
_cell.length_b   1.000
_cell.length_c   1.000
_cell.angle_alpha   90.00
_cell.angle_beta   90.00
_cell.angle_gamma   90.00
#
_symmetry.space_group_name_H-M   'P 1'
#
loop_
_entity.id
_entity.type
_entity.pdbx_description
1 polymer ?
#
loop_
_entity_poly.entity_id
_entity_poly.type
_entity_poly.pdbx_seq_one_letter_code
_entity_poly.pdbx_strand_id
1 'polypeptide(L)'
;MTYSLDSIAHLDHSKAFAQLNSKFNSFNPLKVLRIEQFEIRHSNVLAWLLDPSENHNLGDFFVKKVLSRIFTRAENEERILDESIDYVNYHFASYSDLEVLREVRTTTGRYIDLVAKSDDQKTVFIIENKFHAGESEGQLEDYISYISTLYEEKGYTIIPIFLTLNNVAPSNEKYWVLDYSDLLDIIQVQLTLNRESIADRVYDFLTYYVSIIKEELVEDNEAIGLALNVYKTNQHAIDLLYATHHDELRKHHRYNELFRQLDSIEDETRAALKRIYVKQKQTIDYVYRIGSNVLRQAFLTFANNEDFPEEAYQADSRLPSFILPDWVEFKEVIGEPTFSYWLGHGLVVWYERTWDERLKLTIEVGPLPFEKRLPFLHALEQHGIRIRPTAKMEGKKFTRIHSQTVEIADWVNKEQVLRGIDELYHSDETRRILKSIALAVESLLLDVQETVELKRESNIESSLIPSQAFNQFVEHYNDQILKYRYTSRHCTFVLHTFEKLEATYGKPRENWWLNHMLMFWFERLNDDRLKITLELGPLEPEKRISFLEQIEAKGINVASRSKLPSAKYTRLYSIAKVVNNWTDKNEVYNLMDHLYKHEKNQLVLRILDELVI
;
A
#
# COMPACT_ATOMS: atom_id res chain seq x y z
N MET A 1 -21.12 -36.08 -19.67
CA MET A 1 -19.76 -36.53 -19.99
C MET A 1 -19.16 -35.78 -21.18
N THR A 2 -19.90 -35.53 -22.27
CA THR A 2 -19.48 -34.66 -23.40
C THR A 2 -19.06 -33.24 -22.98
N TYR A 3 -19.82 -32.61 -22.07
CA TYR A 3 -19.59 -31.24 -21.61
C TYR A 3 -18.19 -30.96 -21.01
N SER A 4 -17.50 -31.95 -20.40
CA SER A 4 -16.19 -31.70 -19.76
C SER A 4 -15.05 -31.66 -20.78
N LEU A 5 -15.09 -32.50 -21.82
CA LEU A 5 -14.05 -32.54 -22.86
C LEU A 5 -14.16 -31.35 -23.80
N ASP A 6 -15.39 -30.94 -24.15
CA ASP A 6 -15.64 -29.75 -24.98
C ASP A 6 -15.08 -28.49 -24.31
N SER A 7 -15.26 -28.34 -22.99
CA SER A 7 -14.74 -27.19 -22.24
C SER A 7 -13.20 -27.10 -22.23
N ILE A 8 -12.51 -28.26 -22.20
CA ILE A 8 -11.05 -28.32 -22.25
C ILE A 8 -10.53 -28.03 -23.65
N ALA A 9 -11.24 -28.50 -24.69
CA ALA A 9 -10.92 -28.16 -26.07
C ALA A 9 -11.08 -26.65 -26.33
N HIS A 10 -12.11 -26.02 -25.77
CA HIS A 10 -12.27 -24.57 -25.84
C HIS A 10 -11.13 -23.80 -25.13
N LEU A 11 -10.66 -24.29 -23.99
CA LEU A 11 -9.51 -23.71 -23.29
C LEU A 11 -8.23 -23.79 -24.13
N ASP A 12 -7.98 -24.92 -24.80
CA ASP A 12 -6.79 -25.10 -25.66
C ASP A 12 -6.81 -24.16 -26.89
N HIS A 13 -7.99 -23.83 -27.41
CA HIS A 13 -8.18 -22.86 -28.49
C HIS A 13 -8.22 -21.39 -28.02
N SER A 14 -8.16 -21.11 -26.72
CA SER A 14 -8.16 -19.75 -26.20
C SER A 14 -6.83 -19.06 -26.51
N LYS A 15 -6.86 -18.02 -27.35
CA LYS A 15 -5.69 -17.20 -27.66
C LYS A 15 -5.06 -16.60 -26.40
N ALA A 16 -5.90 -16.13 -25.46
CA ALA A 16 -5.43 -15.55 -24.20
C ALA A 16 -4.74 -16.60 -23.32
N PHE A 17 -5.27 -17.83 -23.27
CA PHE A 17 -4.63 -18.93 -22.55
C PHE A 17 -3.31 -19.33 -23.22
N ALA A 18 -3.26 -19.40 -24.56
CA ALA A 18 -2.05 -19.67 -25.30
C ALA A 18 -0.97 -18.60 -25.10
N GLN A 19 -1.35 -17.31 -25.02
CA GLN A 19 -0.42 -16.21 -24.70
C GLN A 19 0.17 -16.36 -23.29
N LEU A 20 -0.67 -16.58 -22.28
CA LEU A 20 -0.21 -16.84 -20.91
C LEU A 20 0.66 -18.11 -20.85
N ASN A 21 0.24 -19.17 -21.53
CA ASN A 21 0.95 -20.44 -21.54
C ASN A 21 2.31 -20.32 -22.23
N SER A 22 2.42 -19.55 -23.31
CA SER A 22 3.70 -19.24 -23.94
C SER A 22 4.59 -18.38 -23.05
N LYS A 23 4.01 -17.48 -22.25
CA LYS A 23 4.74 -16.62 -21.32
C LYS A 23 5.34 -17.45 -20.18
N PHE A 24 4.52 -18.22 -19.49
CA PHE A 24 4.98 -19.01 -18.32
C PHE A 24 5.90 -20.17 -18.72
N ASN A 25 5.61 -20.84 -19.84
CA ASN A 25 6.47 -21.91 -20.39
C ASN A 25 7.57 -21.41 -21.33
N SER A 26 7.84 -20.09 -21.35
CA SER A 26 9.02 -19.60 -22.05
C SER A 26 10.26 -20.30 -21.49
N PHE A 27 11.17 -20.71 -22.38
CA PHE A 27 12.37 -21.39 -21.95
C PHE A 27 13.18 -20.45 -21.05
N ASN A 28 13.38 -20.87 -19.81
CA ASN A 28 14.24 -20.20 -18.87
C ASN A 28 15.08 -21.28 -18.14
N PRO A 29 16.41 -21.29 -18.30
CA PRO A 29 17.26 -22.30 -17.68
C PRO A 29 17.19 -22.28 -16.15
N LEU A 30 16.85 -21.15 -15.53
CA LEU A 30 16.70 -21.03 -14.08
C LEU A 30 15.40 -21.66 -13.57
N LYS A 31 14.33 -21.66 -14.38
CA LYS A 31 13.11 -22.45 -14.08
C LYS A 31 13.39 -23.95 -14.15
N VAL A 32 14.24 -24.40 -15.08
CA VAL A 32 14.70 -25.80 -15.12
C VAL A 32 15.44 -26.17 -13.83
N LEU A 33 16.25 -25.24 -13.32
CA LEU A 33 16.89 -25.36 -12.02
C LEU A 33 15.96 -25.05 -10.85
N ARG A 34 14.66 -24.82 -11.06
CA ARG A 34 13.64 -24.48 -10.05
C ARG A 34 14.09 -23.39 -9.07
N ILE A 35 14.70 -22.31 -9.57
CA ILE A 35 15.16 -21.21 -8.72
C ILE A 35 14.01 -20.62 -7.88
N GLU A 36 12.83 -20.54 -8.48
CA GLU A 36 11.57 -20.02 -7.91
C GLU A 36 11.10 -20.76 -6.64
N GLN A 37 11.64 -21.93 -6.32
CA GLN A 37 11.22 -22.73 -5.16
C GLN A 37 12.23 -22.74 -4.02
N PHE A 38 13.43 -22.17 -4.20
CA PHE A 38 14.54 -22.37 -3.26
C PHE A 38 15.35 -21.07 -3.06
N GLU A 39 15.20 -20.45 -1.89
CA GLU A 39 15.86 -19.18 -1.50
C GLU A 39 17.38 -19.26 -1.68
N ILE A 40 18.00 -20.38 -1.31
CA ILE A 40 19.44 -20.63 -1.50
C ILE A 40 19.92 -20.44 -2.95
N ARG A 41 19.06 -20.70 -3.95
CA ARG A 41 19.42 -20.50 -5.36
C ARG A 41 19.44 -19.03 -5.74
N HIS A 42 18.58 -18.20 -5.14
CA HIS A 42 18.70 -16.76 -5.25
C HIS A 42 19.97 -16.27 -4.56
N SER A 43 20.27 -16.75 -3.36
CA SER A 43 21.53 -16.43 -2.65
C SER A 43 22.76 -16.77 -3.47
N ASN A 44 22.75 -17.86 -4.27
CA ASN A 44 23.84 -18.18 -5.20
C ASN A 44 24.01 -17.14 -6.32
N VAL A 45 22.92 -16.65 -6.90
CA VAL A 45 22.97 -15.62 -7.94
C VAL A 45 23.47 -14.30 -7.36
N LEU A 46 23.00 -13.94 -6.16
CA LEU A 46 23.43 -12.74 -5.44
C LEU A 46 24.90 -12.82 -5.06
N ALA A 47 25.38 -13.96 -4.55
CA ALA A 47 26.78 -14.16 -4.24
C ALA A 47 27.67 -13.95 -5.48
N TRP A 48 27.26 -14.54 -6.60
CA TRP A 48 27.96 -14.37 -7.88
C TRP A 48 27.93 -12.92 -8.36
N LEU A 49 26.82 -12.19 -8.20
CA LEU A 49 26.73 -10.78 -8.60
C LEU A 49 27.51 -9.82 -7.69
N LEU A 50 27.62 -10.14 -6.40
CA LEU A 50 28.29 -9.31 -5.40
C LEU A 50 29.82 -9.44 -5.47
N ASP A 51 30.34 -10.59 -5.88
CA ASP A 51 31.78 -10.88 -5.92
C ASP A 51 32.47 -10.22 -7.13
N PRO A 52 33.27 -9.16 -6.95
CA PRO A 52 33.92 -8.44 -8.06
C PRO A 52 34.90 -9.31 -8.88
N SER A 53 35.37 -10.41 -8.31
CA SER A 53 36.34 -11.32 -8.92
C SER A 53 35.69 -12.42 -9.76
N GLU A 54 34.36 -12.53 -9.73
CA GLU A 54 33.60 -13.50 -10.50
C GLU A 54 33.53 -13.16 -12.00
N ASN A 55 33.16 -14.18 -12.77
CA ASN A 55 33.23 -14.13 -14.24
C ASN A 55 32.13 -13.29 -14.93
N HIS A 56 31.34 -12.51 -14.19
CA HIS A 56 30.36 -11.58 -14.76
C HIS A 56 31.00 -10.30 -15.32
N ASN A 57 32.27 -10.01 -14.98
CA ASN A 57 33.01 -8.82 -15.45
C ASN A 57 32.32 -7.47 -15.15
N LEU A 58 31.52 -7.42 -14.07
CA LEU A 58 30.89 -6.17 -13.61
C LEU A 58 31.75 -5.44 -12.56
N GLY A 59 32.86 -6.05 -12.12
CA GLY A 59 33.67 -5.54 -11.02
C GLY A 59 32.82 -5.29 -9.78
N ASP A 60 33.12 -4.21 -9.07
CA ASP A 60 32.40 -3.82 -7.85
C ASP A 60 31.13 -2.98 -8.11
N PHE A 61 30.65 -2.91 -9.36
CA PHE A 61 29.49 -2.10 -9.72
C PHE A 61 28.23 -2.52 -8.95
N PHE A 62 27.96 -3.83 -8.88
CA PHE A 62 26.71 -4.32 -8.29
C PHE A 62 26.63 -4.00 -6.80
N VAL A 63 27.69 -4.29 -6.03
CA VAL A 63 27.76 -3.97 -4.60
C VAL A 63 27.64 -2.46 -4.36
N LYS A 64 28.31 -1.62 -5.15
CA LYS A 64 28.19 -0.16 -5.06
C LYS A 64 26.76 0.32 -5.27
N LYS A 65 26.04 -0.27 -6.23
CA LYS A 65 24.63 0.06 -6.48
C LYS A 65 23.69 -0.45 -5.41
N VAL A 66 23.94 -1.64 -4.86
CA VAL A 66 23.20 -2.15 -3.69
C VAL A 66 23.38 -1.19 -2.51
N LEU A 67 24.62 -0.80 -2.19
CA LEU A 67 24.90 0.16 -1.12
C LEU A 67 24.25 1.51 -1.37
N SER A 68 24.41 2.04 -2.58
CA SER A 68 23.73 3.27 -2.99
C SER A 68 22.22 3.18 -2.78
N ARG A 69 21.60 2.05 -3.10
CA ARG A 69 20.16 1.89 -2.94
C ARG A 69 19.79 1.85 -1.46
N ILE A 70 20.46 1.02 -0.67
CA ILE A 70 20.27 0.92 0.78
C ILE A 70 20.31 2.30 1.45
N PHE A 71 21.29 3.14 1.10
CA PHE A 71 21.44 4.49 1.63
C PHE A 71 20.49 5.55 1.07
N THR A 72 19.69 5.21 0.05
CA THR A 72 18.71 6.14 -0.54
C THR A 72 17.26 5.72 -0.31
N ARG A 73 17.05 4.56 0.32
CA ARG A 73 15.72 4.07 0.69
C ARG A 73 15.15 4.85 1.87
N ALA A 74 13.88 5.22 1.76
CA ALA A 74 13.17 5.95 2.81
C ALA A 74 13.02 5.10 4.10
N GLU A 75 12.84 3.80 3.96
CA GLU A 75 12.71 2.86 5.08
C GLU A 75 14.00 2.74 5.91
N ASN A 76 15.13 3.21 5.37
CA ASN A 76 16.43 3.20 6.03
C ASN A 76 16.84 4.59 6.56
N GLU A 77 16.00 5.62 6.41
CA GLU A 77 16.35 7.01 6.74
C GLU A 77 16.82 7.18 8.20
N GLU A 78 16.14 6.52 9.14
CA GLU A 78 16.50 6.55 10.56
C GLU A 78 17.90 5.99 10.84
N ARG A 79 18.41 5.09 9.99
CA ARG A 79 19.74 4.47 10.11
C ARG A 79 20.86 5.29 9.48
N ILE A 80 20.52 6.18 8.56
CA ILE A 80 21.46 7.12 7.96
C ILE A 80 21.81 8.23 8.97
N LEU A 81 20.91 8.53 9.91
CA LEU A 81 21.11 9.51 10.99
C LEU A 81 21.98 8.98 12.15
N ASP A 82 22.30 7.68 12.17
CA ASP A 82 23.27 7.09 13.07
C ASP A 82 24.68 7.49 12.58
N GLU A 83 25.34 8.43 13.29
CA GLU A 83 26.64 9.05 12.94
C GLU A 83 27.82 8.06 12.78
N SER A 84 27.57 6.76 12.98
CA SER A 84 28.58 5.69 12.95
C SER A 84 28.98 5.20 11.55
N ILE A 85 28.25 5.58 10.48
CA ILE A 85 28.51 5.10 9.11
C ILE A 85 28.80 6.27 8.16
N ASP A 86 30.05 6.35 7.68
CA ASP A 86 30.48 7.35 6.69
C ASP A 86 30.01 6.99 5.27
N TYR A 87 28.76 7.34 4.99
CA TYR A 87 28.06 7.08 3.74
C TYR A 87 28.86 7.51 2.49
N VAL A 88 29.44 8.72 2.52
CA VAL A 88 30.12 9.29 1.35
C VAL A 88 31.36 8.46 1.05
N ASN A 89 32.13 8.11 2.08
CA ASN A 89 33.32 7.28 1.91
C ASN A 89 32.97 5.87 1.43
N TYR A 90 31.92 5.22 1.95
CA TYR A 90 31.50 3.91 1.47
C TYR A 90 30.95 3.92 0.04
N HIS A 91 30.25 4.98 -0.39
CA HIS A 91 29.70 5.03 -1.74
C HIS A 91 30.80 5.14 -2.82
N PHE A 92 31.87 5.88 -2.55
CA PHE A 92 32.98 6.07 -3.48
C PHE A 92 34.15 5.11 -3.27
N ALA A 93 34.10 4.28 -2.22
CA ALA A 93 35.07 3.24 -1.95
C ALA A 93 35.18 2.22 -3.10
N SER A 94 36.38 1.66 -3.25
CA SER A 94 36.56 0.45 -4.07
C SER A 94 36.24 -0.76 -3.22
N TYR A 95 35.41 -1.66 -3.77
CA TYR A 95 35.13 -2.96 -3.17
C TYR A 95 35.69 -4.08 -4.03
N SER A 96 36.77 -3.82 -4.78
CA SER A 96 37.39 -4.84 -5.64
C SER A 96 37.96 -6.03 -4.87
N ASP A 97 38.20 -5.88 -3.56
CA ASP A 97 38.67 -6.92 -2.64
C ASP A 97 37.54 -7.71 -1.95
N LEU A 98 36.28 -7.46 -2.32
CA LEU A 98 35.14 -8.03 -1.60
C LEU A 98 35.07 -9.55 -1.74
N GLU A 99 35.22 -10.26 -0.62
CA GLU A 99 35.10 -11.71 -0.51
C GLU A 99 33.66 -12.08 -0.13
N VAL A 100 32.99 -12.94 -0.91
CA VAL A 100 31.60 -13.33 -0.64
C VAL A 100 31.51 -14.80 -0.19
N LEU A 101 31.04 -15.00 1.03
CA LEU A 101 30.77 -16.29 1.65
C LEU A 101 29.27 -16.57 1.67
N ARG A 102 28.90 -17.84 1.50
CA ARG A 102 27.51 -18.33 1.56
C ARG A 102 27.33 -19.26 2.73
N GLU A 103 26.11 -19.31 3.27
CA GLU A 103 25.70 -20.27 4.30
C GLU A 103 26.71 -20.31 5.47
N VAL A 104 26.98 -19.14 6.06
CA VAL A 104 27.94 -19.03 7.16
C VAL A 104 27.29 -19.51 8.45
N ARG A 105 27.82 -20.59 9.01
CA ARG A 105 27.25 -21.23 10.20
C ARG A 105 27.58 -20.46 11.48
N THR A 106 26.57 -20.07 12.25
CA THR A 106 26.72 -19.43 13.57
C THR A 106 26.99 -20.46 14.68
N THR A 107 27.34 -19.97 15.87
CA THR A 107 27.56 -20.81 17.06
C THR A 107 26.30 -21.53 17.53
N THR A 108 25.10 -21.01 17.23
CA THR A 108 23.82 -21.66 17.52
C THR A 108 23.42 -22.69 16.46
N GLY A 109 24.19 -22.82 15.38
CA GLY A 109 23.98 -23.78 14.30
C GLY A 109 23.05 -23.31 13.19
N ARG A 110 22.65 -22.03 13.20
CA ARG A 110 21.94 -21.37 12.11
C ARG A 110 22.91 -20.96 10.99
N TYR A 111 22.38 -20.60 9.83
CA TYR A 111 23.17 -20.22 8.65
C TYR A 111 22.77 -18.83 8.19
N ILE A 112 23.75 -17.93 8.09
CA ILE A 112 23.60 -16.62 7.45
C ILE A 112 23.71 -16.84 5.94
N ASP A 113 22.71 -16.39 5.17
CA ASP A 113 22.65 -16.66 3.73
C ASP A 113 23.90 -16.16 3.00
N LEU A 114 24.30 -14.90 3.24
CA LEU A 114 25.50 -14.30 2.66
C LEU A 114 26.28 -13.45 3.69
N VAL A 115 27.60 -13.54 3.62
CA VAL A 115 28.53 -12.65 4.30
C VAL A 115 29.54 -12.15 3.28
N ALA A 116 29.55 -10.84 3.01
CA ALA A 116 30.50 -10.22 2.09
C ALA A 116 31.45 -9.29 2.86
N LYS A 117 32.76 -9.47 2.70
CA LYS A 117 33.79 -8.83 3.53
C LYS A 117 34.81 -8.10 2.66
N SER A 118 35.10 -6.85 3.00
CA SER A 118 36.21 -6.07 2.44
C SER A 118 37.20 -5.74 3.56
N ASP A 119 38.45 -6.13 3.37
CA ASP A 119 39.54 -5.83 4.30
C ASP A 119 40.08 -4.42 4.09
N ASP A 120 40.05 -3.94 2.85
CA ASP A 120 40.47 -2.58 2.48
C ASP A 120 39.54 -1.53 3.08
N GLN A 121 38.22 -1.77 3.03
CA GLN A 121 37.21 -0.86 3.59
C GLN A 121 36.88 -1.16 5.06
N LYS A 122 37.44 -2.22 5.64
CA LYS A 122 37.08 -2.73 6.97
C LYS A 122 35.56 -2.81 7.14
N THR A 123 34.89 -3.48 6.22
CA THR A 123 33.43 -3.61 6.21
C THR A 123 33.01 -5.05 6.05
N VAL A 124 31.96 -5.46 6.76
CA VAL A 124 31.30 -6.75 6.59
C VAL A 124 29.80 -6.52 6.35
N PHE A 125 29.32 -6.95 5.19
CA PHE A 125 27.90 -7.05 4.88
C PHE A 125 27.40 -8.42 5.30
N ILE A 126 26.28 -8.47 6.02
CA ILE A 126 25.52 -9.73 6.18
C ILE A 126 24.18 -9.55 5.51
N ILE A 127 23.79 -10.49 4.65
CA ILE A 127 22.51 -10.44 3.94
C ILE A 127 21.72 -11.66 4.36
N GLU A 128 20.56 -11.43 4.95
CA GLU A 128 19.52 -12.44 5.12
C GLU A 128 18.51 -12.28 3.98
N ASN A 129 18.28 -13.34 3.22
CA ASN A 129 17.51 -13.34 1.98
C ASN A 129 16.19 -14.10 2.15
N LYS A 130 15.08 -13.37 2.18
CA LYS A 130 13.73 -13.90 2.31
C LYS A 130 12.93 -13.71 1.02
N PHE A 131 12.93 -14.75 0.18
CA PHE A 131 12.18 -14.74 -1.08
C PHE A 131 10.72 -15.20 -0.90
N HIS A 132 10.45 -16.12 0.04
CA HIS A 132 9.12 -16.72 0.24
C HIS A 132 8.55 -16.50 1.64
N ALA A 133 9.34 -16.78 2.69
CA ALA A 133 8.87 -16.79 4.07
C ALA A 133 9.61 -15.75 4.92
N GLY A 134 8.97 -15.30 6.00
CA GLY A 134 9.60 -14.41 6.98
C GLY A 134 10.73 -15.08 7.78
N GLU A 135 11.41 -14.30 8.61
CA GLU A 135 12.45 -14.78 9.52
C GLU A 135 11.91 -15.61 10.70
N SER A 136 12.78 -16.41 11.29
CA SER A 136 12.50 -17.13 12.54
C SER A 136 12.77 -16.24 13.77
N GLU A 137 12.07 -16.49 14.88
CA GLU A 137 12.24 -15.70 16.11
C GLU A 137 13.70 -15.69 16.61
N GLY A 138 14.23 -14.49 16.84
CA GLY A 138 15.60 -14.28 17.31
C GLY A 138 16.69 -14.67 16.30
N GLN A 139 16.36 -14.85 15.03
CA GLN A 139 17.32 -15.20 13.96
C GLN A 139 18.28 -14.02 13.68
N LEU A 140 17.73 -12.83 13.45
CA LEU A 140 18.52 -11.65 13.08
C LEU A 140 19.51 -11.20 14.17
N GLU A 141 19.11 -11.28 15.43
CA GLU A 141 19.97 -10.92 16.58
C GLU A 141 21.15 -11.90 16.74
N ASP A 142 20.92 -13.20 16.51
CA ASP A 142 22.00 -14.22 16.52
C ASP A 142 23.07 -13.92 15.47
N TYR A 143 22.65 -13.47 14.29
CA TYR A 143 23.55 -13.21 13.17
C TYR A 143 24.42 -11.98 13.41
N ILE A 144 23.83 -10.89 13.88
CA ILE A 144 24.58 -9.69 14.29
C ILE A 144 25.55 -10.05 15.40
N SER A 145 25.07 -10.72 16.46
CA SER A 145 25.91 -11.12 17.59
C SER A 145 27.11 -11.97 17.15
N TYR A 146 26.87 -12.97 16.30
CA TYR A 146 27.94 -13.83 15.79
C TYR A 146 28.99 -13.03 15.00
N ILE A 147 28.58 -12.18 14.08
CA ILE A 147 29.50 -11.40 13.23
C ILE A 147 30.24 -10.33 14.03
N SER A 148 29.58 -9.69 14.99
CA SER A 148 30.18 -8.76 15.95
C SER A 148 31.36 -9.40 16.67
N THR A 149 31.22 -10.63 17.18
CA THR A 149 32.33 -11.31 17.88
C THR A 149 33.55 -11.58 17.00
N LEU A 150 33.37 -11.65 15.67
CA LEU A 150 34.45 -11.97 14.74
C LEU A 150 35.20 -10.73 14.25
N TYR A 151 34.53 -9.57 14.17
CA TYR A 151 34.99 -8.44 13.38
C TYR A 151 34.94 -7.07 14.08
N GLU A 152 34.09 -6.88 15.09
CA GLU A 152 33.90 -5.56 15.72
C GLU A 152 35.16 -5.11 16.48
N GLU A 153 35.79 -5.98 17.28
CA GLU A 153 37.07 -5.69 17.95
C GLU A 153 38.25 -5.46 16.97
N LYS A 154 38.09 -5.88 15.71
CA LYS A 154 39.09 -5.68 14.65
C LYS A 154 38.86 -4.37 13.88
N GLY A 155 37.88 -3.57 14.29
CA GLY A 155 37.57 -2.27 13.71
C GLY A 155 36.79 -2.35 12.39
N TYR A 156 36.03 -3.43 12.16
CA TYR A 156 35.16 -3.52 10.99
C TYR A 156 33.79 -2.92 11.29
N THR A 157 33.24 -2.18 10.33
CA THR A 157 31.84 -1.78 10.33
C THR A 157 30.97 -2.93 9.81
N ILE A 158 29.92 -3.28 10.55
CA ILE A 158 28.98 -4.34 10.19
C ILE A 158 27.72 -3.70 9.60
N ILE A 159 27.39 -4.06 8.37
CA ILE A 159 26.22 -3.59 7.64
C ILE A 159 25.28 -4.77 7.41
N PRO A 160 24.34 -5.03 8.31
CA PRO A 160 23.37 -6.11 8.16
C PRO A 160 22.21 -5.69 7.25
N ILE A 161 21.83 -6.53 6.31
CA ILE A 161 20.87 -6.25 5.23
C ILE A 161 19.80 -7.33 5.25
N PHE A 162 18.54 -6.92 5.26
CA PHE A 162 17.39 -7.79 5.19
C PHE A 162 16.76 -7.63 3.81
N LEU A 163 16.98 -8.63 2.95
CA LEU A 163 16.51 -8.64 1.57
C LEU A 163 15.20 -9.41 1.49
N THR A 164 14.11 -8.77 1.05
CA THR A 164 12.78 -9.39 0.99
C THR A 164 12.10 -9.25 -0.37
N LEU A 165 11.11 -10.10 -0.68
CA LEU A 165 10.34 -9.94 -1.92
C LEU A 165 9.44 -8.69 -1.91
N ASN A 166 8.76 -8.39 -0.79
CA ASN A 166 7.69 -7.37 -0.71
C ASN A 166 7.88 -6.35 0.43
N ASN A 167 9.09 -5.80 0.58
CA ASN A 167 9.41 -4.73 1.54
C ASN A 167 8.93 -5.01 2.98
N VAL A 168 9.21 -6.22 3.47
CA VAL A 168 8.83 -6.64 4.82
C VAL A 168 9.87 -6.11 5.82
N ALA A 169 9.42 -5.43 6.86
CA ALA A 169 10.30 -4.92 7.91
C ALA A 169 10.96 -6.07 8.70
N PRO A 170 12.27 -5.96 9.02
CA PRO A 170 12.97 -6.93 9.88
C PRO A 170 12.47 -6.85 11.32
N SER A 171 12.57 -7.95 12.09
CA SER A 171 12.27 -7.87 13.54
C SER A 171 13.33 -7.12 14.35
N ASN A 172 14.51 -6.91 13.76
CA ASN A 172 15.62 -6.21 14.37
C ASN A 172 15.89 -4.91 13.62
N GLU A 173 15.67 -3.79 14.31
CA GLU A 173 15.94 -2.43 13.81
C GLU A 173 17.39 -2.30 13.30
N LYS A 174 18.30 -3.13 13.85
CA LYS A 174 19.67 -3.48 13.44
C LYS A 174 19.89 -3.65 11.93
N TYR A 175 18.90 -4.05 11.15
CA TYR A 175 19.02 -4.37 9.73
C TYR A 175 18.64 -3.21 8.80
N TRP A 176 19.36 -3.10 7.69
CA TRP A 176 19.02 -2.26 6.55
C TRP A 176 18.04 -3.00 5.63
N VAL A 177 16.95 -2.35 5.26
CA VAL A 177 15.91 -2.90 4.39
C VAL A 177 16.36 -2.82 2.93
N LEU A 178 16.20 -3.92 2.20
CA LEU A 178 16.37 -4.01 0.75
C LEU A 178 15.28 -4.95 0.20
N ASP A 179 14.81 -4.74 -1.02
CA ASP A 179 13.88 -5.67 -1.65
C ASP A 179 14.31 -6.11 -3.06
N TYR A 180 13.62 -7.11 -3.60
CA TYR A 180 13.93 -7.61 -4.93
C TYR A 180 13.60 -6.61 -6.05
N SER A 181 12.76 -5.59 -5.80
CA SER A 181 12.47 -4.54 -6.78
C SER A 181 13.69 -3.63 -6.99
N ASP A 182 14.43 -3.37 -5.91
CA ASP A 182 15.72 -2.68 -5.99
C ASP A 182 16.75 -3.44 -6.82
N LEU A 183 16.88 -4.74 -6.56
CA LEU A 183 17.83 -5.59 -7.28
C LEU A 183 17.45 -5.69 -8.76
N LEU A 184 16.16 -5.82 -9.03
CA LEU A 184 15.61 -5.83 -10.37
C LEU A 184 15.99 -4.55 -11.13
N ASP A 185 15.78 -3.38 -10.53
CA ASP A 185 16.17 -2.08 -11.12
C ASP A 185 17.67 -2.02 -11.42
N ILE A 186 18.52 -2.41 -10.47
CA ILE A 186 19.97 -2.38 -10.62
C ILE A 186 20.40 -3.24 -11.80
N ILE A 187 19.89 -4.47 -11.89
CA ILE A 187 20.23 -5.40 -12.98
C ILE A 187 19.69 -4.87 -14.32
N GLN A 188 18.46 -4.35 -14.36
CA GLN A 188 17.88 -3.83 -15.60
C GLN A 188 18.61 -2.59 -16.13
N VAL A 189 18.98 -1.65 -15.26
CA VAL A 189 19.80 -0.49 -15.62
C VAL A 189 21.14 -0.97 -16.19
N GLN A 190 21.77 -1.96 -15.56
CA GLN A 190 23.03 -2.52 -16.04
C GLN A 190 22.90 -3.17 -17.41
N LEU A 191 21.88 -4.01 -17.62
CA LEU A 191 21.62 -4.64 -18.92
C LEU A 191 21.36 -3.61 -20.03
N THR A 192 20.72 -2.48 -19.69
CA THR A 192 20.36 -1.43 -20.64
C THR A 192 21.57 -0.57 -21.02
N LEU A 193 22.33 -0.10 -20.03
CA LEU A 193 23.44 0.84 -20.25
C LEU A 193 24.71 0.16 -20.78
N ASN A 194 24.89 -1.12 -20.48
CA ASN A 194 26.13 -1.86 -20.75
C ASN A 194 25.92 -3.03 -21.71
N ARG A 195 24.91 -2.96 -22.58
CA ARG A 195 24.61 -4.04 -23.53
C ARG A 195 25.82 -4.41 -24.41
N GLU A 196 26.59 -3.43 -24.85
CA GLU A 196 27.74 -3.65 -25.72
C GLU A 196 28.98 -4.20 -24.98
N SER A 197 29.06 -4.04 -23.65
CA SER A 197 30.21 -4.45 -22.84
C SER A 197 29.99 -5.75 -22.07
N ILE A 198 28.73 -6.14 -21.82
CA ILE A 198 28.39 -7.41 -21.17
C ILE A 198 28.47 -8.56 -22.18
N ALA A 199 29.15 -9.65 -21.81
CA ALA A 199 29.20 -10.85 -22.63
C ALA A 199 27.79 -11.45 -22.82
N ASP A 200 27.44 -11.88 -24.04
CA ASP A 200 26.09 -12.36 -24.37
C ASP A 200 25.56 -13.43 -23.40
N ARG A 201 26.42 -14.36 -22.95
CA ARG A 201 26.00 -15.41 -22.00
C ARG A 201 25.62 -14.85 -20.62
N VAL A 202 26.33 -13.83 -20.16
CA VAL A 202 26.05 -13.12 -18.91
C VAL A 202 24.78 -12.30 -19.08
N TYR A 203 24.63 -11.61 -20.21
CA TYR A 203 23.41 -10.87 -20.54
C TYR A 203 22.18 -11.79 -20.54
N ASP A 204 22.27 -12.94 -21.21
CA ASP A 204 21.18 -13.90 -21.32
C ASP A 204 20.83 -14.45 -19.93
N PHE A 205 21.83 -14.84 -19.14
CA PHE A 205 21.63 -15.31 -17.76
C PHE A 205 20.92 -14.27 -16.89
N LEU A 206 21.36 -13.01 -16.93
CA LEU A 206 20.73 -11.92 -16.19
C LEU A 206 19.33 -11.60 -16.69
N THR A 207 19.09 -11.70 -18.00
CA THR A 207 17.74 -11.53 -18.58
C THR A 207 16.78 -12.63 -18.08
N TYR A 208 17.25 -13.87 -18.02
CA TYR A 208 16.49 -14.97 -17.42
C TYR A 208 16.24 -14.76 -15.94
N TYR A 209 17.21 -14.24 -15.19
CA TYR A 209 17.03 -13.97 -13.76
C TYR A 209 16.04 -12.82 -13.53
N VAL A 210 16.13 -11.75 -14.33
CA VAL A 210 15.18 -10.63 -14.35
C VAL A 210 13.76 -11.12 -14.63
N SER A 211 13.57 -12.07 -15.55
CA SER A 211 12.23 -12.58 -15.83
C SER A 211 11.63 -13.34 -14.64
N ILE A 212 12.45 -14.11 -13.89
CA ILE A 212 12.00 -14.78 -12.66
C ILE A 212 11.56 -13.75 -11.62
N ILE A 213 12.41 -12.75 -11.35
CA ILE A 213 12.11 -11.74 -10.34
C ILE A 213 10.84 -10.95 -10.73
N LYS A 214 10.68 -10.60 -12.01
CA LYS A 214 9.47 -9.91 -12.50
C LYS A 214 8.20 -10.73 -12.35
N GLU A 215 8.26 -12.04 -12.58
CA GLU A 215 7.09 -12.91 -12.39
C GLU A 215 6.60 -12.93 -10.93
N GLU A 216 7.51 -12.72 -9.98
CA GLU A 216 7.20 -12.72 -8.53
C GLU A 216 6.88 -11.32 -8.00
N LEU A 217 7.47 -10.25 -8.55
CA LEU A 217 7.27 -8.86 -8.11
C LEU A 217 6.12 -8.12 -8.80
N VAL A 218 5.86 -8.39 -10.08
CA VAL A 218 4.99 -7.54 -10.89
C VAL A 218 3.56 -8.09 -10.88
N GLU A 219 2.60 -7.29 -10.40
CA GLU A 219 1.21 -7.42 -10.83
C GLU A 219 1.14 -7.07 -12.31
N ASP A 220 1.42 -8.06 -13.16
CA ASP A 220 1.38 -7.90 -14.61
C ASP A 220 -0.07 -7.70 -15.04
N ASN A 221 -0.48 -6.44 -15.11
CA ASN A 221 -1.84 -6.05 -15.46
C ASN A 221 -2.32 -6.65 -16.79
N GLU A 222 -1.41 -6.87 -17.74
CA GLU A 222 -1.72 -7.56 -18.99
C GLU A 222 -1.99 -9.04 -18.72
N ALA A 223 -1.11 -9.74 -17.99
CA ALA A 223 -1.33 -11.15 -17.62
C ALA A 223 -2.55 -11.34 -16.71
N ILE A 224 -2.82 -10.42 -15.78
CA ILE A 224 -4.02 -10.41 -14.92
C ILE A 224 -5.26 -10.25 -15.81
N GLY A 225 -5.25 -9.31 -16.75
CA GLY A 225 -6.34 -9.11 -17.71
C GLY A 225 -6.59 -10.35 -18.57
N LEU A 226 -5.51 -10.96 -19.09
CA LEU A 226 -5.59 -12.22 -19.83
C LEU A 226 -6.13 -13.36 -18.95
N ALA A 227 -5.68 -13.48 -17.70
CA ALA A 227 -6.09 -14.55 -16.79
C ALA A 227 -7.56 -14.41 -16.39
N LEU A 228 -8.01 -13.19 -16.08
CA LEU A 228 -9.43 -12.91 -15.83
C LEU A 228 -10.29 -13.25 -17.04
N ASN A 229 -9.85 -12.88 -18.25
CA ASN A 229 -10.57 -13.22 -19.49
C ASN A 229 -10.63 -14.74 -19.73
N VAL A 230 -9.52 -15.45 -19.57
CA VAL A 230 -9.48 -16.91 -19.70
C VAL A 230 -10.41 -17.55 -18.68
N TYR A 231 -10.31 -17.17 -17.41
CA TYR A 231 -11.12 -17.76 -16.36
C TYR A 231 -12.62 -17.46 -16.56
N LYS A 232 -12.98 -16.25 -16.99
CA LYS A 232 -14.36 -15.88 -17.34
C LYS A 232 -14.96 -16.74 -18.44
N THR A 233 -14.17 -17.05 -19.46
CA THR A 233 -14.65 -17.83 -20.62
C THR A 233 -14.51 -19.34 -20.44
N ASN A 234 -13.64 -19.80 -19.53
CA ASN A 234 -13.26 -21.21 -19.37
C ASN A 234 -13.24 -21.68 -17.91
N GLN A 235 -14.05 -21.07 -17.02
CA GLN A 235 -14.03 -21.33 -15.57
C GLN A 235 -14.11 -22.82 -15.27
N HIS A 236 -15.09 -23.51 -15.86
CA HIS A 236 -15.30 -24.94 -15.61
C HIS A 236 -14.07 -25.78 -15.98
N ALA A 237 -13.43 -25.50 -17.12
CA ALA A 237 -12.24 -26.23 -17.55
C ALA A 237 -11.04 -25.97 -16.62
N ILE A 238 -10.81 -24.72 -16.23
CA ILE A 238 -9.74 -24.35 -15.30
C ILE A 238 -9.97 -24.98 -13.92
N ASP A 239 -11.18 -24.84 -13.37
CA ASP A 239 -11.53 -25.40 -12.07
C ASP A 239 -11.42 -26.94 -12.08
N LEU A 240 -11.89 -27.59 -13.15
CA LEU A 240 -11.79 -29.05 -13.31
C LEU A 240 -10.34 -29.51 -13.35
N LEU A 241 -9.50 -28.88 -14.19
CA LEU A 241 -8.08 -29.22 -14.31
C LEU A 241 -7.33 -28.98 -12.99
N TYR A 242 -7.56 -27.83 -12.35
CA TYR A 242 -6.96 -27.50 -11.07
C TYR A 242 -7.37 -28.49 -9.96
N ALA A 243 -8.66 -28.78 -9.82
CA ALA A 243 -9.17 -29.70 -8.79
C ALA A 243 -8.62 -31.13 -8.90
N THR A 244 -8.10 -31.57 -10.06
CA THR A 244 -7.49 -32.91 -10.21
C THR A 244 -6.24 -33.15 -9.35
N HIS A 245 -5.60 -32.07 -8.87
CA HIS A 245 -4.38 -32.11 -8.03
C HIS A 245 -4.54 -31.41 -6.68
N HIS A 246 -5.74 -30.88 -6.38
CA HIS A 246 -6.02 -30.05 -5.21
C HIS A 246 -7.23 -30.59 -4.41
N ASP A 247 -7.08 -31.78 -3.82
CA ASP A 247 -8.15 -32.46 -3.06
C ASP A 247 -8.61 -31.67 -1.83
N GLU A 248 -7.81 -30.74 -1.30
CA GLU A 248 -8.18 -29.83 -0.22
C GLU A 248 -9.43 -28.99 -0.56
N LEU A 249 -9.70 -28.77 -1.86
CA LEU A 249 -10.89 -28.04 -2.32
C LEU A 249 -12.21 -28.79 -2.01
N ARG A 250 -12.17 -30.10 -1.73
CA ARG A 250 -13.36 -30.89 -1.33
C ARG A 250 -14.04 -30.36 -0.07
N LYS A 251 -13.32 -29.59 0.76
CA LYS A 251 -13.87 -28.97 1.98
C LYS A 251 -14.76 -27.76 1.68
N HIS A 252 -14.68 -27.19 0.47
CA HIS A 252 -15.41 -26.01 0.08
C HIS A 252 -16.70 -26.38 -0.66
N HIS A 253 -17.85 -25.96 -0.12
CA HIS A 253 -19.17 -26.29 -0.65
C HIS A 253 -19.33 -25.98 -2.16
N ARG A 254 -18.71 -24.90 -2.65
CA ARG A 254 -18.77 -24.48 -4.06
C ARG A 254 -18.24 -25.53 -5.04
N TYR A 255 -17.33 -26.41 -4.60
CA TYR A 255 -16.74 -27.45 -5.44
C TYR A 255 -17.42 -28.81 -5.32
N ASN A 256 -18.47 -28.93 -4.51
CA ASN A 256 -19.14 -30.22 -4.27
C ASN A 256 -19.70 -30.86 -5.53
N GLU A 257 -20.21 -30.06 -6.47
CA GLU A 257 -20.71 -30.57 -7.75
C GLU A 257 -19.56 -30.97 -8.68
N LEU A 258 -18.50 -30.15 -8.74
CA LEU A 258 -17.29 -30.43 -9.51
C LEU A 258 -16.64 -31.75 -9.08
N PHE A 259 -16.49 -31.98 -7.77
CA PHE A 259 -15.92 -33.24 -7.27
C PHE A 259 -16.83 -34.44 -7.48
N ARG A 260 -18.17 -34.27 -7.39
CA ARG A 260 -19.12 -35.33 -7.79
C ARG A 260 -18.94 -35.71 -9.26
N GLN A 261 -18.73 -34.73 -10.14
CA GLN A 261 -18.42 -34.98 -11.53
C GLN A 261 -17.07 -35.69 -11.69
N LEU A 262 -15.99 -35.18 -11.07
CA LEU A 262 -14.67 -35.81 -11.10
C LEU A 262 -14.71 -37.27 -10.63
N ASP A 263 -15.44 -37.56 -9.56
CA ASP A 263 -15.56 -38.90 -9.01
C ASP A 263 -16.33 -39.85 -9.93
N SER A 264 -17.21 -39.33 -10.78
CA SER A 264 -17.96 -40.10 -11.79
C SER A 264 -17.20 -40.34 -13.12
N ILE A 265 -16.05 -39.69 -13.32
CA ILE A 265 -15.25 -39.83 -14.56
C ILE A 265 -14.42 -41.12 -14.50
N GLU A 266 -14.40 -41.84 -15.63
CA GLU A 266 -13.57 -43.04 -15.84
C GLU A 266 -12.09 -42.77 -15.58
N ASP A 267 -11.38 -43.76 -15.01
CA ASP A 267 -9.99 -43.62 -14.57
C ASP A 267 -9.04 -43.18 -15.70
N GLU A 268 -9.25 -43.67 -16.92
CA GLU A 268 -8.43 -43.31 -18.08
C GLU A 268 -8.57 -41.82 -18.45
N THR A 269 -9.79 -41.31 -18.42
CA THR A 269 -10.07 -39.88 -18.65
C THR A 269 -9.51 -39.04 -17.51
N ARG A 270 -9.66 -39.47 -16.25
CA ARG A 270 -9.06 -38.79 -15.10
C ARG A 270 -7.54 -38.69 -15.21
N ALA A 271 -6.88 -39.76 -15.68
CA ALA A 271 -5.44 -39.77 -15.93
C ALA A 271 -5.04 -38.83 -17.09
N ALA A 272 -5.88 -38.70 -18.12
CA ALA A 272 -5.67 -37.72 -19.18
C ALA A 272 -5.76 -36.27 -18.66
N LEU A 273 -6.79 -35.94 -17.86
CA LEU A 273 -6.94 -34.63 -17.23
C LEU A 273 -5.72 -34.26 -16.37
N LYS A 274 -5.22 -35.22 -15.58
CA LYS A 274 -4.02 -35.01 -14.77
C LYS A 274 -2.79 -34.70 -15.63
N ARG A 275 -2.61 -35.39 -16.76
CA ARG A 275 -1.51 -35.10 -17.69
C ARG A 275 -1.61 -33.71 -18.32
N ILE A 276 -2.82 -33.26 -18.67
CA ILE A 276 -3.06 -31.90 -19.18
C ILE A 276 -2.67 -30.86 -18.13
N TYR A 277 -3.16 -31.02 -16.90
CA TYR A 277 -2.80 -30.12 -15.80
C TYR A 277 -1.28 -30.04 -15.61
N VAL A 278 -0.59 -31.18 -15.49
CA VAL A 278 0.87 -31.20 -15.29
C VAL A 278 1.62 -30.47 -16.41
N LYS A 279 1.18 -30.63 -17.66
CA LYS A 279 1.81 -29.98 -18.83
C LYS A 279 1.64 -28.45 -18.82
N GLN A 280 0.55 -27.94 -18.25
CA GLN A 280 0.18 -26.52 -18.30
C GLN A 280 0.04 -25.92 -16.88
N LYS A 281 0.70 -26.52 -15.89
CA LYS A 281 0.49 -26.27 -14.47
C LYS A 281 0.59 -24.80 -14.11
N GLN A 282 1.70 -24.15 -14.46
CA GLN A 282 1.94 -22.74 -14.11
C GLN A 282 0.82 -21.83 -14.63
N THR A 283 0.38 -22.04 -15.87
CA THR A 283 -0.70 -21.27 -16.48
C THR A 283 -2.05 -21.53 -15.80
N ILE A 284 -2.39 -22.79 -15.56
CA ILE A 284 -3.65 -23.16 -14.91
C ILE A 284 -3.70 -22.63 -13.49
N ASP A 285 -2.62 -22.80 -12.72
CA ASP A 285 -2.50 -22.31 -11.35
C ASP A 285 -2.61 -20.77 -11.31
N TYR A 286 -1.95 -20.06 -12.23
CA TYR A 286 -2.04 -18.61 -12.32
C TYR A 286 -3.45 -18.14 -12.68
N VAL A 287 -4.05 -18.72 -13.72
CA VAL A 287 -5.42 -18.38 -14.16
C VAL A 287 -6.43 -18.67 -13.06
N TYR A 288 -6.33 -19.83 -12.40
CA TYR A 288 -7.16 -20.17 -11.26
C TYR A 288 -6.94 -19.21 -10.10
N ARG A 289 -5.69 -18.90 -9.72
CA ARG A 289 -5.38 -18.01 -8.60
C ARG A 289 -5.93 -16.60 -8.81
N ILE A 290 -5.78 -16.04 -10.00
CA ILE A 290 -6.29 -14.70 -10.32
C ILE A 290 -7.82 -14.73 -10.47
N GLY A 291 -8.34 -15.66 -11.25
CA GLY A 291 -9.76 -15.77 -11.57
C GLY A 291 -10.64 -16.23 -10.41
N SER A 292 -10.14 -17.08 -9.51
CA SER A 292 -10.89 -17.49 -8.31
C SER A 292 -10.95 -16.40 -7.24
N ASN A 293 -10.20 -15.30 -7.42
CA ASN A 293 -10.09 -14.15 -6.52
C ASN A 293 -10.51 -12.83 -7.20
N VAL A 294 -11.53 -12.86 -8.06
CA VAL A 294 -12.07 -11.65 -8.74
C VAL A 294 -12.40 -10.52 -7.75
N LEU A 295 -12.90 -10.86 -6.55
CA LEU A 295 -13.21 -9.88 -5.51
C LEU A 295 -11.99 -9.04 -5.12
N ARG A 296 -10.82 -9.66 -4.91
CA ARG A 296 -9.56 -8.94 -4.64
C ARG A 296 -9.22 -7.97 -5.77
N GLN A 297 -9.34 -8.43 -7.01
CA GLN A 297 -8.96 -7.65 -8.19
C GLN A 297 -9.91 -6.47 -8.42
N ALA A 298 -11.21 -6.68 -8.21
CA ALA A 298 -12.20 -5.61 -8.23
C ALA A 298 -11.93 -4.59 -7.11
N PHE A 299 -11.62 -5.08 -5.90
CA PHE A 299 -11.30 -4.22 -4.76
C PHE A 299 -10.05 -3.35 -4.97
N LEU A 300 -8.97 -3.90 -5.52
CA LEU A 300 -7.77 -3.11 -5.83
C LEU A 300 -8.07 -1.98 -6.84
N THR A 301 -8.92 -2.28 -7.84
CA THR A 301 -9.36 -1.25 -8.80
C THR A 301 -10.23 -0.19 -8.13
N PHE A 302 -11.11 -0.58 -7.21
CA PHE A 302 -11.89 0.34 -6.38
C PHE A 302 -10.98 1.24 -5.52
N ALA A 303 -10.04 0.65 -4.75
CA ALA A 303 -9.14 1.42 -3.89
C ALA A 303 -8.31 2.44 -4.68
N ASN A 304 -7.84 2.05 -5.87
CA ASN A 304 -7.15 2.96 -6.78
C ASN A 304 -8.07 4.07 -7.34
N ASN A 305 -9.33 3.76 -7.66
CA ASN A 305 -10.29 4.76 -8.15
C ASN A 305 -10.69 5.78 -7.07
N GLU A 306 -10.73 5.34 -5.81
CA GLU A 306 -11.01 6.18 -4.64
C GLU A 306 -9.76 6.90 -4.10
N ASP A 307 -8.62 6.77 -4.79
CA ASP A 307 -7.34 7.38 -4.40
C ASP A 307 -6.91 7.02 -2.95
N PHE A 308 -7.18 5.77 -2.52
CA PHE A 308 -6.79 5.32 -1.19
C PHE A 308 -5.27 5.09 -1.11
N PRO A 309 -4.60 5.59 -0.05
CA PRO A 309 -3.19 5.29 0.19
C PRO A 309 -3.02 3.81 0.57
N GLU A 310 -1.87 3.22 0.26
CA GLU A 310 -1.63 1.78 0.42
C GLU A 310 -1.77 1.33 1.88
N GLU A 311 -1.43 2.18 2.84
CA GLU A 311 -1.60 1.92 4.27
C GLU A 311 -3.06 1.89 4.74
N ALA A 312 -4.01 2.38 3.93
CA ALA A 312 -5.43 2.45 4.29
C ALA A 312 -6.24 1.24 3.82
N TYR A 313 -5.64 0.24 3.16
CA TYR A 313 -6.36 -0.95 2.73
C TYR A 313 -5.53 -2.24 2.77
N GLN A 314 -6.22 -3.37 2.84
CA GLN A 314 -5.65 -4.71 2.68
C GLN A 314 -6.50 -5.51 1.69
N ALA A 315 -5.90 -5.86 0.55
CA ALA A 315 -6.56 -6.60 -0.52
C ALA A 315 -6.51 -8.12 -0.27
N ASP A 316 -7.10 -8.58 0.84
CA ASP A 316 -7.28 -10.02 1.09
C ASP A 316 -8.20 -10.66 0.04
N SER A 317 -7.95 -11.93 -0.26
CA SER A 317 -8.71 -12.69 -1.26
C SER A 317 -10.18 -12.96 -0.88
N ARG A 318 -10.49 -12.98 0.42
CA ARG A 318 -11.82 -13.29 0.96
C ARG A 318 -12.46 -12.09 1.61
N LEU A 319 -11.67 -11.31 2.35
CA LEU A 319 -12.11 -10.18 3.17
C LEU A 319 -11.31 -8.91 2.84
N PRO A 320 -11.31 -8.43 1.59
CA PRO A 320 -10.62 -7.18 1.30
C PRO A 320 -11.24 -6.06 2.12
N SER A 321 -10.39 -5.25 2.73
CA SER A 321 -10.77 -4.30 3.79
C SER A 321 -10.04 -2.98 3.65
N PHE A 322 -10.62 -1.93 4.21
CA PHE A 322 -10.05 -0.59 4.23
C PHE A 322 -10.54 0.22 5.43
N ILE A 323 -9.83 1.30 5.68
CA ILE A 323 -10.26 2.41 6.52
C ILE A 323 -10.38 3.65 5.63
N LEU A 324 -11.27 4.58 5.99
CA LEU A 324 -11.22 5.89 5.34
C LEU A 324 -9.91 6.59 5.76
N PRO A 325 -9.15 7.19 4.82
CA PRO A 325 -7.88 7.84 5.14
C PRO A 325 -8.02 8.91 6.24
N ASP A 326 -9.12 9.65 6.23
CA ASP A 326 -9.43 10.67 7.23
C ASP A 326 -9.94 10.12 8.58
N TRP A 327 -10.02 8.80 8.76
CA TRP A 327 -10.30 8.19 10.07
C TRP A 327 -9.02 7.95 10.88
N VAL A 328 -7.85 8.22 10.31
CA VAL A 328 -6.58 8.12 11.06
C VAL A 328 -6.60 9.04 12.27
N GLU A 329 -7.14 10.25 12.15
CA GLU A 329 -7.27 11.20 13.25
C GLU A 329 -8.27 10.77 14.34
N PHE A 330 -9.19 9.84 14.04
CA PHE A 330 -10.13 9.34 15.05
C PHE A 330 -9.44 8.57 16.16
N LYS A 331 -8.23 8.05 15.92
CA LYS A 331 -7.39 7.36 16.93
C LYS A 331 -7.23 8.19 18.20
N GLU A 332 -7.09 9.51 18.08
CA GLU A 332 -6.94 10.41 19.23
C GLU A 332 -8.19 10.45 20.12
N VAL A 333 -9.38 10.28 19.52
CA VAL A 333 -10.67 10.39 20.19
C VAL A 333 -11.11 9.04 20.76
N ILE A 334 -11.22 8.04 19.88
CA ILE A 334 -11.80 6.72 20.21
C ILE A 334 -10.75 5.69 20.64
N GLY A 335 -9.46 6.04 20.56
CA GLY A 335 -8.34 5.19 20.96
C GLY A 335 -7.88 4.22 19.87
N GLU A 336 -6.83 3.47 20.19
CA GLU A 336 -6.25 2.43 19.34
C GLU A 336 -6.73 1.03 19.77
N PRO A 337 -6.75 0.04 18.86
CA PRO A 337 -7.07 -1.34 19.21
C PRO A 337 -6.20 -1.91 20.34
N THR A 338 -6.81 -2.64 21.26
CA THR A 338 -6.14 -3.30 22.41
C THR A 338 -5.22 -4.47 22.02
N PHE A 339 -5.22 -4.87 20.75
CA PHE A 339 -4.32 -5.87 20.14
C PHE A 339 -4.34 -5.69 18.62
N SER A 340 -3.43 -6.37 17.92
CA SER A 340 -3.36 -6.33 16.44
C SER A 340 -4.72 -6.65 15.80
N TYR A 341 -5.28 -5.66 15.10
CA TYR A 341 -6.61 -5.73 14.52
C TYR A 341 -6.64 -4.97 13.19
N TRP A 342 -6.75 -5.71 12.08
CA TRP A 342 -6.73 -5.19 10.71
C TRP A 342 -5.57 -4.20 10.51
N LEU A 343 -5.87 -2.99 10.03
CA LEU A 343 -4.91 -1.93 9.73
C LEU A 343 -4.46 -1.15 10.97
N GLY A 344 -4.75 -1.62 12.18
CA GLY A 344 -4.39 -0.93 13.44
C GLY A 344 -5.36 0.19 13.82
N HIS A 345 -6.61 0.12 13.38
CA HIS A 345 -7.66 1.12 13.68
C HIS A 345 -8.88 0.49 14.35
N GLY A 346 -9.56 1.26 15.20
CA GLY A 346 -10.78 0.83 15.90
C GLY A 346 -12.02 0.73 15.01
N LEU A 347 -11.92 1.12 13.75
CA LEU A 347 -12.97 1.05 12.73
C LEU A 347 -12.40 0.38 11.49
N VAL A 348 -13.22 -0.43 10.82
CA VAL A 348 -12.85 -1.08 9.56
C VAL A 348 -14.08 -1.31 8.69
N VAL A 349 -13.89 -1.22 7.37
CA VAL A 349 -14.85 -1.59 6.34
C VAL A 349 -14.28 -2.77 5.57
N TRP A 350 -15.09 -3.79 5.28
CA TRP A 350 -14.65 -4.90 4.42
C TRP A 350 -15.78 -5.42 3.54
N TYR A 351 -15.37 -6.06 2.45
CA TYR A 351 -16.25 -6.81 1.57
C TYR A 351 -16.12 -8.30 1.82
N GLU A 352 -17.21 -9.04 1.62
CA GLU A 352 -17.18 -10.50 1.59
C GLU A 352 -18.18 -11.04 0.55
N ARG A 353 -17.87 -12.21 -0.01
CA ARG A 353 -18.82 -13.02 -0.78
C ARG A 353 -19.57 -13.93 0.19
N THR A 354 -20.87 -13.76 0.32
CA THR A 354 -21.70 -14.56 1.22
C THR A 354 -21.96 -15.96 0.64
N TRP A 355 -22.43 -16.88 1.49
CA TRP A 355 -22.72 -18.26 1.11
C TRP A 355 -23.84 -18.38 0.05
N ASP A 356 -24.74 -17.40 0.00
CA ASP A 356 -25.81 -17.26 -0.99
C ASP A 356 -25.40 -16.38 -2.20
N GLU A 357 -24.09 -16.24 -2.43
CA GLU A 357 -23.52 -15.63 -3.63
C GLU A 357 -23.78 -14.12 -3.79
N ARG A 358 -24.01 -13.42 -2.67
CA ARG A 358 -24.14 -11.95 -2.65
C ARG A 358 -22.83 -11.28 -2.25
N LEU A 359 -22.58 -10.09 -2.79
CA LEU A 359 -21.50 -9.24 -2.30
C LEU A 359 -22.01 -8.46 -1.09
N LYS A 360 -21.26 -8.45 0.00
CA LYS A 360 -21.64 -7.76 1.24
C LYS A 360 -20.57 -6.78 1.68
N LEU A 361 -20.97 -5.56 1.99
CA LEU A 361 -20.16 -4.57 2.70
C LEU A 361 -20.50 -4.63 4.19
N THR A 362 -19.49 -4.58 5.05
CA THR A 362 -19.66 -4.53 6.51
C THR A 362 -18.81 -3.41 7.11
N ILE A 363 -19.37 -2.67 8.06
CA ILE A 363 -18.64 -1.70 8.90
C ILE A 363 -18.70 -2.17 10.36
N GLU A 364 -17.54 -2.22 11.03
CA GLU A 364 -17.41 -2.70 12.41
C GLU A 364 -16.57 -1.79 13.29
N VAL A 365 -16.97 -1.69 14.56
CA VAL A 365 -16.14 -1.16 15.63
C VAL A 365 -15.33 -2.30 16.26
N GLY A 366 -14.02 -2.25 16.04
CA GLY A 366 -12.99 -3.16 16.53
C GLY A 366 -12.67 -3.04 18.01
N PRO A 367 -11.64 -3.74 18.52
CA PRO A 367 -11.41 -3.97 19.94
C PRO A 367 -10.76 -2.77 20.64
N LEU A 368 -11.51 -1.68 20.76
CA LEU A 368 -11.11 -0.47 21.49
C LEU A 368 -11.08 -0.69 23.01
N PRO A 369 -10.26 0.07 23.76
CA PRO A 369 -10.28 0.09 25.22
C PRO A 369 -11.69 0.41 25.72
N PHE A 370 -12.14 -0.28 26.76
CA PHE A 370 -13.55 -0.25 27.18
C PHE A 370 -14.04 1.16 27.53
N GLU A 371 -13.17 1.93 28.19
CA GLU A 371 -13.36 3.32 28.60
C GLU A 371 -13.54 4.29 27.43
N LYS A 372 -13.02 3.97 26.24
CA LYS A 372 -13.24 4.73 25.00
C LYS A 372 -14.36 4.14 24.15
N ARG A 373 -14.46 2.81 24.13
CA ARG A 373 -15.46 2.06 23.38
C ARG A 373 -16.87 2.39 23.82
N LEU A 374 -17.15 2.34 25.13
CA LEU A 374 -18.51 2.48 25.63
C LEU A 374 -19.11 3.88 25.31
N PRO A 375 -18.40 5.00 25.58
CA PRO A 375 -18.84 6.32 25.14
C PRO A 375 -19.07 6.39 23.63
N PHE A 376 -18.17 5.81 22.83
CA PHE A 376 -18.31 5.81 21.37
C PHE A 376 -19.55 5.03 20.90
N LEU A 377 -19.84 3.87 21.48
CA LEU A 377 -21.07 3.12 21.15
C LEU A 377 -22.33 3.89 21.53
N HIS A 378 -22.31 4.68 22.61
CA HIS A 378 -23.43 5.56 22.98
C HIS A 378 -23.58 6.74 22.02
N ALA A 379 -22.48 7.37 21.63
CA ALA A 379 -22.49 8.44 20.63
C ALA A 379 -23.05 7.94 19.29
N LEU A 380 -22.63 6.75 18.83
CA LEU A 380 -23.18 6.14 17.61
C LEU A 380 -24.70 5.94 17.70
N GLU A 381 -25.23 5.52 18.85
CA GLU A 381 -26.70 5.41 19.05
C GLU A 381 -27.42 6.76 19.01
N GLN A 382 -26.86 7.78 19.65
CA GLN A 382 -27.40 9.15 19.61
C GLN A 382 -27.47 9.65 18.16
N HIS A 383 -26.50 9.26 17.33
CA HIS A 383 -26.46 9.56 15.90
C HIS A 383 -27.15 8.52 15.00
N GLY A 384 -28.04 7.70 15.57
CA GLY A 384 -28.99 6.88 14.81
C GLY A 384 -28.47 5.51 14.36
N ILE A 385 -27.34 5.04 14.88
CA ILE A 385 -26.83 3.69 14.65
C ILE A 385 -27.36 2.76 15.73
N ARG A 386 -28.09 1.72 15.34
CA ARG A 386 -28.65 0.77 16.30
C ARG A 386 -27.57 -0.14 16.87
N ILE A 387 -27.27 0.01 18.16
CA ILE A 387 -26.34 -0.87 18.88
C ILE A 387 -27.11 -1.87 19.74
N ARG A 388 -26.67 -3.13 19.76
CA ARG A 388 -27.25 -4.14 20.65
C ARG A 388 -26.83 -3.85 22.09
N PRO A 389 -27.71 -3.93 23.11
CA PRO A 389 -27.32 -3.70 24.51
C PRO A 389 -26.16 -4.57 24.96
N THR A 390 -26.11 -5.83 24.48
CA THR A 390 -25.04 -6.77 24.78
C THR A 390 -23.69 -6.37 24.23
N ALA A 391 -23.60 -5.46 23.24
CA ALA A 391 -22.35 -4.96 22.68
C ALA A 391 -21.62 -3.97 23.60
N LYS A 392 -22.34 -3.39 24.57
CA LYS A 392 -21.84 -2.38 25.53
C LYS A 392 -21.30 -3.00 26.83
N MET A 393 -21.35 -4.31 26.96
CA MET A 393 -20.81 -5.01 28.11
C MET A 393 -19.29 -5.04 28.07
N GLU A 394 -18.65 -4.94 29.23
CA GLU A 394 -17.21 -5.11 29.39
C GLU A 394 -16.75 -6.47 28.84
N GLY A 395 -15.61 -6.48 28.14
CA GLY A 395 -15.08 -7.66 27.45
C GLY A 395 -15.62 -7.91 26.03
N LYS A 396 -16.61 -7.14 25.56
CA LYS A 396 -17.04 -7.21 24.15
C LYS A 396 -16.11 -6.44 23.24
N LYS A 397 -15.56 -7.15 22.26
CA LYS A 397 -14.49 -6.65 21.38
C LYS A 397 -14.98 -6.10 20.05
N PHE A 398 -16.04 -6.66 19.49
CA PHE A 398 -16.46 -6.38 18.11
C PHE A 398 -17.92 -5.98 18.07
N THR A 399 -18.26 -4.98 17.25
CA THR A 399 -19.64 -4.51 17.09
C THR A 399 -19.86 -4.06 15.67
N ARG A 400 -20.55 -4.92 14.92
CA ARG A 400 -21.00 -4.62 13.57
C ARG A 400 -22.08 -3.55 13.62
N ILE A 401 -21.82 -2.41 12.98
CA ILE A 401 -22.71 -1.25 13.00
C ILE A 401 -23.49 -1.09 11.70
N HIS A 402 -22.98 -1.63 10.60
CA HIS A 402 -23.68 -1.63 9.32
C HIS A 402 -23.34 -2.86 8.49
N SER A 403 -24.31 -3.31 7.69
CA SER A 403 -24.10 -4.27 6.62
C SER A 403 -25.14 -4.09 5.52
N GLN A 404 -24.69 -4.19 4.29
CA GLN A 404 -25.54 -4.14 3.10
C GLN A 404 -25.05 -5.18 2.10
N THR A 405 -25.97 -5.74 1.30
CA THR A 405 -25.65 -6.76 0.30
C THR A 405 -26.22 -6.39 -1.07
N VAL A 406 -25.52 -6.72 -2.13
CA VAL A 406 -25.97 -6.64 -3.53
C VAL A 406 -25.78 -7.99 -4.22
N GLU A 407 -26.64 -8.29 -5.20
CA GLU A 407 -26.51 -9.51 -6.01
C GLU A 407 -25.45 -9.32 -7.09
N ILE A 408 -24.59 -10.33 -7.26
CA ILE A 408 -23.62 -10.39 -8.34
C ILE A 408 -24.02 -11.56 -9.25
N ALA A 409 -24.44 -11.25 -10.47
CA ALA A 409 -24.90 -12.26 -11.42
C ALA A 409 -23.75 -13.15 -11.94
N ASP A 410 -22.58 -12.57 -12.15
CA ASP A 410 -21.39 -13.26 -12.63
C ASP A 410 -20.17 -12.85 -11.79
N TRP A 411 -19.81 -13.68 -10.81
CA TRP A 411 -18.66 -13.48 -9.93
C TRP A 411 -17.31 -13.58 -10.64
N VAL A 412 -17.28 -14.07 -11.88
CA VAL A 412 -16.06 -14.14 -12.67
C VAL A 412 -15.86 -12.87 -13.50
N ASN A 413 -16.89 -12.03 -13.60
CA ASN A 413 -16.84 -10.74 -14.26
C ASN A 413 -16.37 -9.65 -13.27
N LYS A 414 -15.09 -9.27 -13.37
CA LYS A 414 -14.47 -8.21 -12.54
C LYS A 414 -15.28 -6.92 -12.57
N GLU A 415 -15.77 -6.52 -13.74
CA GLU A 415 -16.54 -5.27 -13.88
C GLU A 415 -17.89 -5.33 -13.16
N GLN A 416 -18.53 -6.50 -13.08
CA GLN A 416 -19.74 -6.67 -12.28
C GLN A 416 -19.45 -6.58 -10.79
N VAL A 417 -18.39 -7.25 -10.31
CA VAL A 417 -17.99 -7.20 -8.90
C VAL A 417 -17.59 -5.78 -8.50
N LEU A 418 -16.81 -5.08 -9.34
CA LEU A 418 -16.42 -3.69 -9.12
C LEU A 418 -17.65 -2.78 -9.00
N ARG A 419 -18.63 -2.89 -9.92
CA ARG A 419 -19.88 -2.13 -9.81
C ARG A 419 -20.64 -2.43 -8.53
N GLY A 420 -20.64 -3.67 -8.05
CA GLY A 420 -21.25 -4.02 -6.77
C GLY A 420 -20.51 -3.41 -5.57
N ILE A 421 -19.18 -3.36 -5.62
CA ILE A 421 -18.35 -2.65 -4.61
C ILE A 421 -18.71 -1.17 -4.62
N ASP A 422 -18.71 -0.53 -5.79
CA ASP A 422 -19.04 0.88 -5.96
C ASP A 422 -20.47 1.19 -5.48
N GLU A 423 -21.45 0.35 -5.82
CA GLU A 423 -22.85 0.49 -5.41
C GLU A 423 -23.01 0.43 -3.90
N LEU A 424 -22.34 -0.52 -3.24
CA LEU A 424 -22.39 -0.65 -1.78
C LEU A 424 -21.71 0.51 -1.08
N TYR A 425 -20.54 0.96 -1.56
CA TYR A 425 -19.80 2.05 -0.96
C TYR A 425 -20.53 3.40 -1.09
N HIS A 426 -21.06 3.68 -2.27
CA HIS A 426 -21.72 4.94 -2.59
C HIS A 426 -23.23 4.96 -2.27
N SER A 427 -23.75 3.89 -1.65
CA SER A 427 -25.16 3.83 -1.28
C SER A 427 -25.52 4.94 -0.30
N ASP A 428 -26.76 5.43 -0.36
CA ASP A 428 -27.26 6.45 0.59
C ASP A 428 -27.17 5.97 2.03
N GLU A 429 -27.39 4.67 2.25
CA GLU A 429 -27.33 4.05 3.56
C GLU A 429 -25.89 4.00 4.09
N THR A 430 -24.91 3.60 3.28
CA THR A 430 -23.49 3.60 3.67
C THR A 430 -23.02 5.02 3.98
N ARG A 431 -23.30 5.98 3.09
CA ARG A 431 -22.95 7.41 3.31
C ARG A 431 -23.56 7.96 4.60
N ARG A 432 -24.83 7.63 4.88
CA ARG A 432 -25.50 7.99 6.13
C ARG A 432 -24.79 7.41 7.35
N ILE A 433 -24.34 6.15 7.29
CA ILE A 433 -23.59 5.53 8.38
C ILE A 433 -22.23 6.19 8.57
N LEU A 434 -21.48 6.47 7.50
CA LEU A 434 -20.19 7.18 7.58
C LEU A 434 -20.36 8.56 8.25
N LYS A 435 -21.39 9.30 7.85
CA LYS A 435 -21.76 10.58 8.50
C LYS A 435 -22.09 10.43 9.98
N SER A 436 -22.90 9.42 10.35
CA SER A 436 -23.23 9.14 11.75
C SER A 436 -21.99 8.79 12.58
N ILE A 437 -21.00 8.10 12.00
CA ILE A 437 -19.72 7.82 12.65
C ILE A 437 -18.95 9.12 12.89
N ALA A 438 -18.81 9.98 11.88
CA ALA A 438 -18.12 11.26 12.02
C ALA A 438 -18.78 12.15 13.09
N LEU A 439 -20.11 12.28 13.08
CA LEU A 439 -20.86 13.01 14.10
C LEU A 439 -20.63 12.46 15.50
N ALA A 440 -20.61 11.12 15.66
CA ALA A 440 -20.37 10.48 16.94
C ALA A 440 -18.94 10.71 17.46
N VAL A 441 -17.95 10.81 16.58
CA VAL A 441 -16.59 11.18 16.99
C VAL A 441 -16.53 12.66 17.40
N GLU A 442 -17.16 13.56 16.64
CA GLU A 442 -17.23 14.98 16.97
C GLU A 442 -17.96 15.25 18.29
N SER A 443 -19.04 14.52 18.59
CA SER A 443 -19.77 14.69 19.86
C SER A 443 -18.92 14.32 21.07
N LEU A 444 -18.03 13.34 20.94
CA LEU A 444 -17.09 12.96 22.00
C LEU A 444 -16.02 14.04 22.26
N LEU A 445 -15.70 14.87 21.26
CA LEU A 445 -14.84 16.04 21.42
C LEU A 445 -15.61 17.20 22.10
N LEU A 446 -16.91 17.31 21.85
CA LEU A 446 -17.80 18.35 22.39
C LEU A 446 -18.37 18.06 23.77
N ASP A 447 -18.29 16.83 24.30
CA ASP A 447 -18.64 16.55 25.71
C ASP A 447 -17.65 17.20 26.73
N VAL A 448 -16.76 18.09 26.27
CA VAL A 448 -16.05 19.09 27.07
C VAL A 448 -16.75 20.48 27.07
N GLN A 449 -17.64 20.79 26.12
CA GLN A 449 -18.45 22.03 26.05
C GLN A 449 -19.78 21.84 25.26
N GLU A 450 -20.89 21.77 26.04
CA GLU A 450 -22.33 21.97 25.73
C GLU A 450 -22.97 21.41 24.43
N THR A 451 -24.06 20.67 24.66
CA THR A 451 -24.96 20.03 23.69
C THR A 451 -25.85 21.03 22.95
N VAL A 452 -25.86 20.98 21.61
CA VAL A 452 -26.88 21.65 20.77
C VAL A 452 -27.74 20.59 20.07
N GLU A 453 -29.05 20.63 20.28
CA GLU A 453 -30.03 19.80 19.57
C GLU A 453 -30.11 20.18 18.08
N LEU A 454 -29.87 19.21 17.19
CA LEU A 454 -29.92 19.40 15.73
C LEU A 454 -31.16 18.74 15.11
N LYS A 455 -31.96 19.54 14.41
CA LYS A 455 -33.05 19.07 13.53
C LYS A 455 -32.49 18.62 12.18
N ARG A 456 -33.01 17.48 11.70
CA ARG A 456 -32.60 16.76 10.49
C ARG A 456 -33.46 17.12 9.29
N GLU A 457 -32.84 17.37 8.15
CA GLU A 457 -33.45 17.17 6.83
C GLU A 457 -32.45 16.48 5.89
N SER A 458 -32.94 15.48 5.16
CA SER A 458 -32.17 14.65 4.23
C SER A 458 -32.42 15.11 2.80
N ASN A 459 -31.48 15.83 2.21
CA ASN A 459 -31.41 16.01 0.76
C ASN A 459 -29.93 15.97 0.35
N ILE A 460 -29.54 14.93 -0.40
CA ILE A 460 -28.18 14.73 -0.91
C ILE A 460 -28.29 14.60 -2.43
N GLU A 461 -28.07 15.69 -3.16
CA GLU A 461 -28.10 15.64 -4.63
C GLU A 461 -26.76 15.99 -5.32
N SER A 462 -25.66 16.14 -4.59
CA SER A 462 -24.33 16.05 -5.22
C SER A 462 -23.25 15.71 -4.20
N SER A 463 -22.16 15.07 -4.63
CA SER A 463 -20.89 14.96 -3.88
C SER A 463 -20.08 16.26 -3.92
N LEU A 464 -20.63 17.32 -4.51
CA LEU A 464 -19.93 18.58 -4.78
C LEU A 464 -20.14 19.56 -3.64
N ILE A 465 -19.16 20.42 -3.44
CA ILE A 465 -19.30 21.63 -2.63
C ILE A 465 -20.18 22.61 -3.42
N PRO A 466 -21.25 23.19 -2.84
CA PRO A 466 -22.07 24.20 -3.52
C PRO A 466 -21.22 25.39 -3.97
N SER A 467 -21.12 25.62 -5.28
CA SER A 467 -20.31 26.72 -5.84
C SER A 467 -20.73 28.09 -5.31
N GLN A 468 -22.02 28.28 -5.01
CA GLN A 468 -22.53 29.51 -4.42
C GLN A 468 -21.96 29.78 -3.02
N ALA A 469 -21.75 28.73 -2.20
CA ALA A 469 -21.17 28.88 -0.87
C ALA A 469 -19.71 29.31 -0.97
N PHE A 470 -18.95 28.72 -1.90
CA PHE A 470 -17.56 29.11 -2.12
C PHE A 470 -17.43 30.51 -2.74
N ASN A 471 -18.31 30.88 -3.68
CA ASN A 471 -18.33 32.25 -4.21
C ASN A 471 -18.59 33.28 -3.11
N GLN A 472 -19.52 33.00 -2.20
CA GLN A 472 -19.80 33.86 -1.05
C GLN A 472 -18.59 33.96 -0.11
N PHE A 473 -17.87 32.85 0.11
CA PHE A 473 -16.60 32.86 0.86
C PHE A 473 -15.56 33.76 0.19
N VAL A 474 -15.38 33.61 -1.12
CA VAL A 474 -14.42 34.43 -1.89
C VAL A 474 -14.81 35.91 -1.88
N GLU A 475 -16.09 36.24 -2.00
CA GLU A 475 -16.58 37.62 -1.93
C GLU A 475 -16.36 38.24 -0.54
N HIS A 476 -16.55 37.45 0.53
CA HIS A 476 -16.32 37.91 1.91
C HIS A 476 -14.84 38.22 2.19
N TYR A 477 -13.93 37.48 1.56
CA TYR A 477 -12.47 37.59 1.74
C TYR A 477 -11.76 38.15 0.49
N ASN A 478 -12.45 38.96 -0.31
CA ASN A 478 -11.95 39.44 -1.60
C ASN A 478 -10.69 40.32 -1.50
N ASP A 479 -10.45 40.91 -0.34
CA ASP A 479 -9.31 41.76 -0.01
C ASP A 479 -8.06 40.93 0.37
N GLN A 480 -8.27 39.67 0.78
CA GLN A 480 -7.21 38.73 1.17
C GLN A 480 -6.89 37.73 0.05
N ILE A 481 -7.88 37.31 -0.72
CA ILE A 481 -7.74 36.26 -1.73
C ILE A 481 -7.22 36.86 -3.04
N LEU A 482 -6.01 36.45 -3.42
CA LEU A 482 -5.37 36.80 -4.68
C LEU A 482 -5.98 36.05 -5.86
N LYS A 483 -6.15 34.73 -5.69
CA LYS A 483 -6.55 33.84 -6.78
C LYS A 483 -7.29 32.65 -6.22
N TYR A 484 -8.28 32.17 -6.96
CA TYR A 484 -9.04 30.98 -6.58
C TYR A 484 -9.43 30.18 -7.83
N ARG A 485 -9.73 28.90 -7.60
CA ARG A 485 -10.27 27.97 -8.59
C ARG A 485 -11.16 26.98 -7.86
N TYR A 486 -12.28 26.64 -8.45
CA TYR A 486 -13.05 25.48 -8.01
C TYR A 486 -13.04 24.41 -9.10
N THR A 487 -13.06 23.17 -8.66
CA THR A 487 -13.20 21.96 -9.47
C THR A 487 -14.37 21.15 -8.92
N SER A 488 -14.63 19.96 -9.48
CA SER A 488 -15.63 19.07 -8.89
C SER A 488 -15.24 18.57 -7.49
N ARG A 489 -13.95 18.40 -7.22
CA ARG A 489 -13.46 17.82 -5.94
C ARG A 489 -13.00 18.87 -4.92
N HIS A 490 -12.44 19.99 -5.38
CA HIS A 490 -11.78 20.97 -4.52
C HIS A 490 -12.16 22.42 -4.83
N CYS A 491 -12.30 23.22 -3.78
CA CYS A 491 -12.39 24.68 -3.85
C CYS A 491 -11.09 25.28 -3.32
N THR A 492 -10.20 25.69 -4.21
CA THR A 492 -8.83 26.13 -3.92
C THR A 492 -8.71 27.65 -3.95
N PHE A 493 -7.95 28.24 -3.03
CA PHE A 493 -7.64 29.67 -3.03
C PHE A 493 -6.24 29.97 -2.49
N VAL A 494 -5.71 31.12 -2.87
CA VAL A 494 -4.37 31.63 -2.52
C VAL A 494 -4.53 33.05 -1.99
N LEU A 495 -3.82 33.36 -0.90
CA LEU A 495 -3.85 34.67 -0.27
C LEU A 495 -2.79 35.60 -0.88
N HIS A 496 -3.03 36.90 -0.83
CA HIS A 496 -2.04 37.93 -1.24
C HIS A 496 -0.72 37.83 -0.46
N THR A 497 -0.77 37.41 0.80
CA THR A 497 0.43 37.26 1.64
C THR A 497 1.32 36.12 1.15
N PHE A 498 0.75 35.08 0.54
CA PHE A 498 1.52 33.94 0.00
C PHE A 498 2.37 34.35 -1.20
N GLU A 499 1.86 35.24 -2.07
CA GLU A 499 2.64 35.76 -3.20
C GLU A 499 3.88 36.57 -2.74
N LYS A 500 3.80 37.23 -1.58
CA LYS A 500 4.96 37.95 -1.02
C LYS A 500 6.06 36.99 -0.56
N LEU A 501 5.70 35.83 -0.02
CA LEU A 501 6.66 34.79 0.36
C LEU A 501 7.38 34.20 -0.86
N GLU A 502 6.72 34.14 -2.02
CA GLU A 502 7.32 33.65 -3.27
C GLU A 502 8.50 34.52 -3.75
N ALA A 503 8.56 35.80 -3.36
CA ALA A 503 9.72 36.64 -3.64
C ALA A 503 11.00 36.13 -2.95
N THR A 504 10.86 35.47 -1.80
CA THR A 504 11.97 34.94 -0.98
C THR A 504 12.26 33.47 -1.29
N TYR A 505 11.19 32.67 -1.39
CA TYR A 505 11.26 31.21 -1.48
C TYR A 505 11.04 30.64 -2.88
N GLY A 506 10.62 31.48 -3.83
CA GLY A 506 10.36 31.07 -5.21
C GLY A 506 8.97 30.47 -5.42
N LYS A 507 8.69 30.14 -6.69
CA LYS A 507 7.47 29.46 -7.12
C LYS A 507 7.66 27.94 -7.16
N PRO A 508 6.56 27.16 -7.25
CA PRO A 508 6.67 25.71 -7.43
C PRO A 508 7.52 25.34 -8.66
N ARG A 509 8.36 24.31 -8.51
CA ARG A 509 9.29 23.82 -9.55
C ARG A 509 8.62 22.96 -10.63
N GLU A 510 7.43 22.45 -10.35
CA GLU A 510 6.63 21.65 -11.26
C GLU A 510 5.21 22.22 -11.39
N ASN A 511 4.43 21.71 -12.35
CA ASN A 511 3.06 22.18 -12.58
C ASN A 511 2.18 21.86 -11.36
N TRP A 512 2.02 22.85 -10.48
CA TRP A 512 1.36 22.72 -9.18
C TRP A 512 0.14 23.62 -9.07
N TRP A 513 -1.04 23.07 -9.41
CA TRP A 513 -2.35 23.69 -9.19
C TRP A 513 -2.43 25.17 -9.64
N LEU A 514 -2.61 26.12 -8.72
CA LEU A 514 -2.72 27.55 -9.03
C LEU A 514 -1.37 28.22 -9.35
N ASN A 515 -0.29 27.44 -9.36
CA ASN A 515 1.12 27.83 -9.52
C ASN A 515 1.63 28.76 -8.42
N HIS A 516 1.30 28.41 -7.17
CA HIS A 516 1.67 29.16 -5.98
C HIS A 516 2.28 28.25 -4.91
N MET A 517 3.20 28.79 -4.10
CA MET A 517 3.93 27.98 -3.11
C MET A 517 3.04 27.46 -1.99
N LEU A 518 2.05 28.24 -1.58
CA LEU A 518 1.10 27.91 -0.54
C LEU A 518 -0.31 28.06 -1.09
N MET A 519 -1.20 27.17 -0.68
CA MET A 519 -2.61 27.28 -1.01
C MET A 519 -3.50 26.61 0.01
N PHE A 520 -4.71 27.15 0.11
CA PHE A 520 -5.80 26.47 0.77
C PHE A 520 -6.64 25.70 -0.24
N TRP A 521 -7.25 24.61 0.20
CA TRP A 521 -8.45 24.10 -0.44
C TRP A 521 -9.45 23.56 0.57
N PHE A 522 -10.72 23.66 0.18
CA PHE A 522 -11.80 22.90 0.78
C PHE A 522 -12.06 21.62 -0.01
N GLU A 523 -12.36 20.55 0.71
CA GLU A 523 -12.85 19.29 0.15
C GLU A 523 -14.02 18.76 0.98
N ARG A 524 -14.93 18.04 0.32
CA ARG A 524 -15.97 17.26 0.99
C ARG A 524 -15.48 15.83 1.14
N LEU A 525 -15.39 15.36 2.37
CA LEU A 525 -15.00 13.97 2.68
C LEU A 525 -16.19 13.02 2.49
N ASN A 526 -15.88 11.74 2.31
CA ASN A 526 -16.88 10.68 2.12
C ASN A 526 -17.77 10.42 3.35
N ASP A 527 -17.37 10.91 4.52
CA ASP A 527 -18.16 10.93 5.76
C ASP A 527 -18.89 12.27 5.99
N ASP A 528 -19.07 13.06 4.93
CA ASP A 528 -19.85 14.31 4.90
C ASP A 528 -19.23 15.49 5.67
N ARG A 529 -17.96 15.38 6.06
CA ARG A 529 -17.20 16.50 6.62
C ARG A 529 -16.68 17.44 5.55
N LEU A 530 -16.77 18.75 5.82
CA LEU A 530 -16.03 19.77 5.09
C LEU A 530 -14.65 19.90 5.74
N LYS A 531 -13.60 19.70 4.94
CA LYS A 531 -12.21 19.83 5.38
C LYS A 531 -11.56 21.01 4.70
N ILE A 532 -10.84 21.81 5.48
CA ILE A 532 -9.90 22.82 4.97
C ILE A 532 -8.48 22.29 5.14
N THR A 533 -7.66 22.48 4.12
CA THR A 533 -6.24 22.14 4.15
C THR A 533 -5.41 23.33 3.69
N LEU A 534 -4.33 23.64 4.41
CA LEU A 534 -3.24 24.52 3.97
C LEU A 534 -2.01 23.66 3.65
N GLU A 535 -1.48 23.79 2.44
CA GLU A 535 -0.33 23.00 2.00
C GLU A 535 0.74 23.84 1.31
N LEU A 536 1.99 23.47 1.59
CA LEU A 536 3.18 23.93 0.91
C LEU A 536 3.49 22.99 -0.25
N GLY A 537 3.53 23.54 -1.46
CA GLY A 537 3.84 22.82 -2.69
C GLY A 537 5.34 22.54 -2.93
N PRO A 538 5.67 21.99 -4.11
CA PRO A 538 7.02 21.54 -4.45
C PRO A 538 7.90 22.73 -4.84
N LEU A 539 8.65 23.25 -3.88
CA LEU A 539 9.69 24.27 -4.10
C LEU A 539 11.05 23.65 -4.42
N GLU A 540 12.00 24.47 -4.82
CA GLU A 540 13.41 24.08 -4.88
C GLU A 540 13.87 23.56 -3.49
N PRO A 541 14.58 22.42 -3.42
CA PRO A 541 14.86 21.73 -2.15
C PRO A 541 15.45 22.64 -1.06
N GLU A 542 16.45 23.46 -1.41
CA GLU A 542 17.10 24.38 -0.47
C GLU A 542 16.12 25.42 0.10
N LYS A 543 15.28 26.00 -0.76
CA LYS A 543 14.27 26.99 -0.37
C LYS A 543 13.15 26.36 0.45
N ARG A 544 12.77 25.13 0.10
CA ARG A 544 11.75 24.36 0.80
C ARG A 544 12.17 24.03 2.22
N ILE A 545 13.38 23.49 2.40
CA ILE A 545 13.94 23.16 3.70
C ILE A 545 14.07 24.43 4.54
N SER A 546 14.66 25.49 3.98
CA SER A 546 14.79 26.78 4.67
C SER A 546 13.44 27.36 5.13
N PHE A 547 12.39 27.23 4.32
CA PHE A 547 11.03 27.63 4.71
C PHE A 547 10.49 26.76 5.84
N LEU A 548 10.60 25.43 5.74
CA LEU A 548 10.11 24.47 6.73
C LEU A 548 10.81 24.64 8.09
N GLU A 549 12.12 24.87 8.10
CA GLU A 549 12.89 25.14 9.32
C GLU A 549 12.45 26.44 10.01
N GLN A 550 12.14 27.49 9.23
CA GLN A 550 11.69 28.76 9.79
C GLN A 550 10.31 28.68 10.43
N ILE A 551 9.36 27.97 9.82
CA ILE A 551 8.04 27.76 10.42
C ILE A 551 8.11 26.83 11.63
N GLU A 552 9.00 25.84 11.61
CA GLU A 552 9.21 24.91 12.73
C GLU A 552 9.85 25.63 13.93
N ALA A 553 10.83 26.49 13.70
CA ALA A 553 11.41 27.35 14.74
C ALA A 553 10.37 28.29 15.38
N LYS A 554 9.27 28.58 14.69
CA LYS A 554 8.13 29.37 15.18
C LYS A 554 6.99 28.51 15.76
N GLY A 555 7.17 27.19 15.88
CA GLY A 555 6.28 26.29 16.60
C GLY A 555 5.29 25.49 15.73
N ILE A 556 5.42 25.51 14.40
CA ILE A 556 4.65 24.60 13.53
C ILE A 556 5.31 23.24 13.50
N ASN A 557 4.60 22.18 13.88
CA ASN A 557 5.14 20.83 13.81
C ASN A 557 5.31 20.40 12.34
N VAL A 558 6.54 20.13 11.93
CA VAL A 558 6.87 19.62 10.60
C VAL A 558 7.39 18.20 10.75
N ALA A 559 6.64 17.22 10.22
CA ALA A 559 7.10 15.84 10.21
C ALA A 559 8.43 15.71 9.46
N SER A 560 9.40 14.96 9.99
CA SER A 560 10.77 14.83 9.43
C SER A 560 10.76 14.52 7.94
N ARG A 561 9.89 13.61 7.49
CA ARG A 561 9.67 13.26 6.07
C ARG A 561 9.39 14.45 5.14
N SER A 562 8.86 15.55 5.67
CA SER A 562 8.55 16.77 4.90
C SER A 562 9.79 17.50 4.40
N LYS A 563 10.93 17.31 5.07
CA LYS A 563 12.23 17.93 4.79
C LYS A 563 13.09 17.09 3.85
N LEU A 564 12.63 15.89 3.46
CA LEU A 564 13.29 15.07 2.46
C LEU A 564 13.37 15.78 1.11
N PRO A 565 14.46 15.66 0.34
CA PRO A 565 14.56 16.21 -1.02
C PRO A 565 13.49 15.68 -2.00
N SER A 566 12.96 14.48 -1.73
CA SER A 566 11.88 13.84 -2.48
C SER A 566 10.48 14.34 -2.10
N ALA A 567 10.32 15.02 -0.95
CA ALA A 567 9.03 15.49 -0.46
C ALA A 567 8.47 16.58 -1.38
N LYS A 568 7.36 16.25 -2.06
CA LYS A 568 6.71 17.17 -2.99
C LYS A 568 5.86 18.22 -2.31
N TYR A 569 5.19 17.86 -1.22
CA TYR A 569 4.27 18.76 -0.54
C TYR A 569 4.26 18.52 0.98
N THR A 570 3.84 19.53 1.75
CA THR A 570 3.67 19.40 3.20
C THR A 570 2.42 20.12 3.64
N ARG A 571 1.53 19.38 4.31
CA ARG A 571 0.36 19.93 4.96
C ARG A 571 0.78 20.70 6.20
N LEU A 572 0.52 22.01 6.22
CA LEU A 572 0.83 22.89 7.35
C LEU A 572 -0.33 22.97 8.34
N TYR A 573 -1.56 22.83 7.82
CA TYR A 573 -2.77 22.86 8.64
C TYR A 573 -3.88 22.05 7.98
N SER A 574 -4.68 21.38 8.80
CA SER A 574 -5.87 20.65 8.38
C SER A 574 -6.89 20.63 9.51
N ILE A 575 -8.16 20.80 9.18
CA ILE A 575 -9.26 20.45 10.08
C ILE A 575 -10.49 20.08 9.26
N ALA A 576 -11.29 19.14 9.76
CA ALA A 576 -12.53 18.71 9.14
C ALA A 576 -13.70 18.83 10.15
N LYS A 577 -14.89 19.17 9.65
CA LYS A 577 -16.11 19.23 10.46
C LYS A 577 -17.35 18.83 9.67
N VAL A 578 -18.28 18.11 10.28
CA VAL A 578 -19.50 17.64 9.60
C VAL A 578 -20.38 18.81 9.14
N VAL A 579 -20.86 18.74 7.91
CA VAL A 579 -21.96 19.59 7.40
C VAL A 579 -23.27 18.82 7.55
N ASN A 580 -24.28 19.42 8.18
CA ASN A 580 -25.58 18.76 8.35
C ASN A 580 -26.34 18.73 7.04
N ASN A 581 -26.48 19.89 6.38
CA ASN A 581 -27.17 20.03 5.11
C ASN A 581 -26.28 20.65 4.03
N TRP A 582 -25.71 19.80 3.17
CA TRP A 582 -24.91 20.24 2.02
C TRP A 582 -25.70 21.04 0.97
N THR A 583 -27.03 21.02 0.98
CA THR A 583 -27.85 21.85 0.09
C THR A 583 -28.08 23.26 0.63
N ASP A 584 -27.87 23.47 1.94
CA ASP A 584 -27.90 24.80 2.54
C ASP A 584 -26.55 25.49 2.33
N LYS A 585 -26.50 26.32 1.29
CA LYS A 585 -25.30 27.11 0.97
C LYS A 585 -24.83 28.00 2.11
N ASN A 586 -25.74 28.50 2.95
CA ASN A 586 -25.36 29.37 4.07
C ASN A 586 -24.70 28.55 5.17
N GLU A 587 -25.20 27.34 5.45
CA GLU A 587 -24.55 26.41 6.38
C GLU A 587 -23.12 26.09 5.92
N VAL A 588 -22.95 25.71 4.65
CA VAL A 588 -21.63 25.39 4.08
C VAL A 588 -20.70 26.61 4.14
N TYR A 589 -21.17 27.79 3.74
CA TYR A 589 -20.39 29.03 3.82
C TYR A 589 -19.98 29.36 5.26
N ASN A 590 -20.92 29.30 6.22
CA ASN A 590 -20.64 29.59 7.63
C ASN A 590 -19.60 28.61 8.19
N LEU A 591 -19.64 27.34 7.76
CA LEU A 591 -18.63 26.37 8.15
C LEU A 591 -17.28 26.64 7.48
N MET A 592 -17.23 27.02 6.20
CA MET A 592 -15.99 27.45 5.55
C MET A 592 -15.35 28.62 6.31
N ASP A 593 -16.15 29.63 6.67
CA ASP A 593 -15.74 30.79 7.47
C ASP A 593 -15.19 30.36 8.83
N HIS A 594 -15.90 29.47 9.53
CA HIS A 594 -15.48 28.94 10.82
C HIS A 594 -14.15 28.15 10.75
N LEU A 595 -14.00 27.27 9.77
CA LEU A 595 -12.78 26.47 9.59
C LEU A 595 -11.59 27.36 9.21
N TYR A 596 -11.80 28.37 8.37
CA TYR A 596 -10.75 29.34 8.04
C TYR A 596 -10.37 30.21 9.25
N LYS A 597 -11.33 30.65 10.06
CA LYS A 597 -11.10 31.43 11.30
C LYS A 597 -10.61 30.62 12.48
N HIS A 598 -10.50 29.30 12.36
CA HIS A 598 -10.08 28.43 13.45
C HIS A 598 -8.74 28.91 14.04
N GLU A 599 -8.63 28.93 15.38
CA GLU A 599 -7.49 29.53 16.10
C GLU A 599 -6.13 28.99 15.64
N LYS A 600 -6.03 27.67 15.44
CA LYS A 600 -4.82 27.01 14.91
C LYS A 600 -4.47 27.49 13.50
N ASN A 601 -5.45 27.67 12.61
CA ASN A 601 -5.20 28.22 11.28
C ASN A 601 -4.69 29.67 11.36
N GLN A 602 -5.34 30.49 12.18
CA GLN A 602 -4.98 31.89 12.37
C GLN A 602 -3.59 32.04 13.02
N LEU A 603 -3.18 31.09 13.86
CA LEU A 603 -1.81 31.02 14.36
C LEU A 603 -0.81 30.72 13.23
N VAL A 604 -1.10 29.74 12.37
CA VAL A 604 -0.25 29.43 11.21
C VAL A 604 -0.13 30.63 10.27
N LEU A 605 -1.24 31.31 9.95
CA LEU A 605 -1.22 32.51 9.11
C LEU A 605 -0.38 33.65 9.70
N ARG A 606 -0.49 33.90 11.01
CA ARG A 606 0.37 34.91 11.68
C ARG A 606 1.85 34.57 11.59
N ILE A 607 2.20 33.30 11.77
CA ILE A 607 3.59 32.83 11.62
C ILE A 607 4.08 33.07 10.18
N LEU A 608 3.24 32.79 9.18
CA LEU A 608 3.58 33.02 7.78
C LEU A 608 3.74 34.51 7.45
N ASP A 609 2.90 35.38 8.01
CA ASP A 609 3.00 36.83 7.81
C ASP A 609 4.29 37.40 8.42
N GLU A 610 4.79 36.86 9.53
CA GLU A 610 6.08 37.24 10.12
C GLU A 610 7.29 36.85 9.25
N LEU A 611 7.12 35.93 8.30
CA LEU A 611 8.16 35.53 7.35
C LEU A 611 8.19 36.40 6.09
N VAL A 612 7.20 37.27 5.91
CA VAL A 612 7.18 38.25 4.83
C VAL A 612 8.05 39.43 5.24
N ILE A 613 9.19 39.59 4.56
CA ILE A 613 10.15 40.69 4.76
C ILE A 613 9.74 41.92 3.96
#